data_AF-A0A1W9SU97-F1
#
_entry.id   AF-A0A1W9SU97-F1
#
_cell.length_a   1.000
_cell.length_b   1.000
_cell.length_c   1.000
_cell.angle_alpha   90.00
_cell.angle_beta   90.00
_cell.angle_gamma   90.00
#
_symmetry.space_group_name_H-M   'P 1'
#
loop_
_entity.id
_entity.type
_entity.pdbx_description
1 polymer ?
#
loop_
_entity_poly.entity_id
_entity_poly.type
_entity_poly.pdbx_seq_one_letter_code
_entity_poly.pdbx_strand_id
1 'polypeptide(L)'
;MYNTSEELVNDVEGTARIEKISYYYNGNSAFGPDEIQIYMGHTNLSNFENDSWVTTDNLALVYDGEISVTNEEGWIDIVLSIPFTYNGTDNLVVGFDENTDGFHGSSDDFYSSATDSIMSLNYYSDGTNPNPTDLTSIPSATTIAARPNTQFYFGALPTGPVVMFSSSDLSFSTIPAETEDSIQINIFNTGISTDRSWYIYRYFVV
;
A
#
# COMPACT_ATOMS: atom_id res chain seq x y z
N MET A 1 -16.06 -9.16 -2.49
CA MET A 1 -15.00 -10.00 -3.02
C MET A 1 -13.78 -9.20 -2.72
N TYR A 2 -13.20 -9.54 -1.59
CA TYR A 2 -12.02 -8.87 -1.12
C TYR A 2 -10.85 -9.18 -2.05
N ASN A 3 -9.91 -8.25 -2.15
CA ASN A 3 -8.76 -8.38 -3.02
C ASN A 3 -7.51 -7.81 -2.36
N THR A 4 -6.39 -8.49 -2.50
CA THR A 4 -5.08 -7.95 -2.19
C THR A 4 -4.15 -8.15 -3.38
N SER A 5 -3.35 -7.14 -3.69
CA SER A 5 -2.43 -7.16 -4.83
C SER A 5 -1.16 -6.38 -4.57
N GLU A 6 -0.11 -6.73 -5.29
CA GLU A 6 1.13 -5.96 -5.35
C GLU A 6 1.48 -5.69 -6.81
N GLU A 7 2.00 -4.49 -7.07
CA GLU A 7 2.59 -4.11 -8.35
C GLU A 7 4.00 -3.57 -8.17
N LEU A 8 4.89 -3.96 -9.09
CA LEU A 8 6.24 -3.42 -9.18
C LEU A 8 6.29 -2.24 -10.15
N VAL A 9 6.91 -1.15 -9.71
CA VAL A 9 7.16 0.04 -10.49
C VAL A 9 8.67 0.29 -10.53
N ASN A 10 9.26 0.02 -11.70
CA ASN A 10 10.72 0.06 -11.88
C ASN A 10 11.20 1.31 -12.65
N ASP A 11 10.28 2.22 -12.98
CA ASP A 11 10.51 3.30 -13.94
C ASP A 11 10.41 4.69 -13.29
N VAL A 12 10.44 4.76 -11.95
CA VAL A 12 10.51 6.04 -11.24
C VAL A 12 11.97 6.52 -11.26
N GLU A 13 12.22 7.64 -11.91
CA GLU A 13 13.56 8.22 -12.01
C GLU A 13 13.83 9.23 -10.89
N GLY A 14 14.98 9.06 -10.22
CA GLY A 14 15.47 10.00 -9.20
C GLY A 14 14.68 9.98 -7.89
N THR A 15 15.22 10.62 -6.87
CA THR A 15 14.56 10.73 -5.57
C THR A 15 13.32 11.63 -5.70
N ALA A 16 12.16 11.14 -5.24
CA ALA A 16 10.89 11.85 -5.38
C ALA A 16 9.98 11.62 -4.16
N ARG A 17 9.13 12.60 -3.84
CA ARG A 17 8.10 12.45 -2.80
C ARG A 17 6.74 12.26 -3.46
N ILE A 18 6.17 11.07 -3.35
CA ILE A 18 4.86 10.71 -3.89
C ILE A 18 3.78 11.20 -2.92
N GLU A 19 2.86 12.02 -3.39
CA GLU A 19 1.75 12.57 -2.59
C GLU A 19 0.38 12.03 -3.02
N LYS A 20 0.28 11.53 -4.24
CA LYS A 20 -0.95 10.99 -4.80
C LYS A 20 -0.59 9.93 -5.84
N ILE A 21 -1.39 8.87 -5.85
CA ILE A 21 -1.38 7.84 -6.88
C ILE A 21 -2.74 7.87 -7.57
N SER A 22 -2.77 7.59 -8.87
CA SER A 22 -4.01 7.47 -9.61
C SER A 22 -4.03 6.21 -10.45
N TYR A 23 -5.19 5.56 -10.52
CA TYR A 23 -5.44 4.38 -11.36
C TYR A 23 -6.46 4.73 -12.45
N TYR A 24 -6.29 4.18 -13.65
CA TYR A 24 -7.17 4.51 -14.77
C TYR A 24 -8.35 3.54 -14.88
N TYR A 25 -9.56 4.03 -14.60
CA TYR A 25 -10.81 3.27 -14.63
C TYR A 25 -11.47 3.31 -16.01
N ASN A 26 -12.09 2.20 -16.42
CA ASN A 26 -12.73 2.06 -17.74
C ASN A 26 -14.08 2.80 -17.88
N GLY A 27 -14.66 3.27 -16.77
CA GLY A 27 -15.90 4.04 -16.77
C GLY A 27 -17.18 3.24 -16.98
N ASN A 28 -17.15 1.91 -16.84
CA ASN A 28 -18.30 1.06 -17.18
C ASN A 28 -19.52 1.33 -16.29
N SER A 29 -19.35 1.45 -14.97
CA SER A 29 -20.43 1.81 -14.05
C SER A 29 -19.91 2.64 -12.87
N ALA A 30 -20.82 3.17 -12.05
CA ALA A 30 -20.45 3.86 -10.82
C ALA A 30 -20.56 2.88 -9.64
N PHE A 31 -19.55 2.85 -8.78
CA PHE A 31 -19.53 2.04 -7.57
C PHE A 31 -18.77 2.71 -6.43
N GLY A 32 -18.83 2.09 -5.26
CA GLY A 32 -18.28 2.57 -4.01
C GLY A 32 -19.34 3.13 -3.05
N PRO A 33 -18.93 3.60 -1.86
CA PRO A 33 -17.54 3.61 -1.40
C PRO A 33 -16.99 2.20 -1.14
N ASP A 34 -15.75 1.97 -1.53
CA ASP A 34 -15.00 0.77 -1.18
C ASP A 34 -13.85 1.14 -0.24
N GLU A 35 -13.64 0.35 0.81
CA GLU A 35 -12.58 0.49 1.79
C GLU A 35 -11.25 0.00 1.22
N ILE A 36 -10.28 0.90 1.04
CA ILE A 36 -8.98 0.62 0.43
C ILE A 36 -7.84 0.99 1.39
N GLN A 37 -6.86 0.10 1.47
CA GLN A 37 -5.55 0.38 2.03
C GLN A 37 -4.48 0.32 0.93
N ILE A 38 -3.57 1.31 0.92
CA ILE A 38 -2.42 1.32 0.01
C ILE A 38 -1.14 1.34 0.82
N TYR A 39 -0.24 0.44 0.45
CA TYR A 39 1.07 0.28 1.02
C TYR A 39 2.15 0.61 -0.02
N MET A 40 3.25 1.22 0.40
CA MET A 40 4.40 1.50 -0.47
C MET A 40 5.71 1.10 0.19
N GLY A 41 6.62 0.52 -0.58
CA GLY A 41 7.94 0.13 -0.09
C GLY A 41 8.99 0.11 -1.18
N HIS A 42 10.24 -0.01 -0.77
CA HIS A 42 11.37 -0.25 -1.68
C HIS A 42 11.65 -1.74 -1.76
N THR A 43 12.03 -2.21 -2.94
CA THR A 43 12.39 -3.60 -3.16
C THR A 43 13.49 -3.75 -4.21
N ASN A 44 14.25 -4.83 -4.10
CA ASN A 44 15.25 -5.23 -5.10
C ASN A 44 14.66 -6.20 -6.15
N LEU A 45 13.38 -6.58 -6.03
CA LEU A 45 12.71 -7.43 -7.01
C LEU A 45 12.56 -6.68 -8.33
N SER A 46 13.02 -7.28 -9.42
CA SER A 46 12.82 -6.74 -10.78
C SER A 46 11.54 -7.28 -11.44
N ASN A 47 11.05 -8.42 -10.95
CA ASN A 47 9.82 -9.09 -11.32
C ASN A 47 9.39 -9.97 -10.15
N PHE A 48 8.11 -10.35 -10.10
CA PHE A 48 7.60 -11.29 -9.10
C PHE A 48 7.75 -12.73 -9.57
N GLU A 49 7.90 -13.63 -8.61
CA GLU A 49 7.77 -15.08 -8.76
C GLU A 49 6.52 -15.54 -8.01
N ASN A 50 6.22 -16.84 -8.05
CA ASN A 50 5.08 -17.36 -7.31
C ASN A 50 5.23 -17.13 -5.80
N ASP A 51 4.19 -16.56 -5.18
CA ASP A 51 4.11 -16.23 -3.76
C ASP A 51 5.24 -15.33 -3.22
N SER A 52 5.88 -14.53 -4.08
CA SER A 52 6.97 -13.63 -3.71
C SER A 52 6.52 -12.25 -3.21
N TRP A 53 5.44 -12.20 -2.42
CA TRP A 53 4.90 -10.97 -1.82
C TRP A 53 5.97 -10.23 -1.01
N VAL A 54 6.02 -8.92 -1.13
CA VAL A 54 6.84 -8.08 -0.27
C VAL A 54 6.11 -7.89 1.05
N THR A 55 6.60 -8.53 2.11
CA THR A 55 5.94 -8.46 3.41
C THR A 55 5.79 -7.03 3.92
N THR A 56 4.69 -6.75 4.62
CA THR A 56 4.36 -5.42 5.17
C THR A 56 5.38 -4.86 6.16
N ASP A 57 6.27 -5.69 6.72
CA ASP A 57 7.45 -5.21 7.45
C ASP A 57 8.36 -4.30 6.60
N ASN A 58 8.31 -4.44 5.27
CA ASN A 58 9.04 -3.63 4.31
C ASN A 58 8.15 -2.60 3.59
N LEU A 59 6.87 -2.49 3.98
CA LEU A 59 5.91 -1.57 3.38
C LEU A 59 5.37 -0.58 4.42
N ALA A 60 5.24 0.68 4.03
CA ALA A 60 4.55 1.70 4.81
C ALA A 60 3.09 1.80 4.35
N LEU A 61 2.13 1.78 5.28
CA LEU A 61 0.74 2.16 4.99
C LEU A 61 0.69 3.66 4.67
N VAL A 62 0.34 4.00 3.43
CA VAL A 62 0.34 5.39 2.91
C VAL A 62 -1.05 5.96 2.70
N TYR A 63 -2.06 5.09 2.59
CA TYR A 63 -3.46 5.43 2.47
C TYR A 63 -4.32 4.39 3.18
N ASP A 64 -5.34 4.85 3.89
CA ASP A 64 -6.38 4.04 4.54
C ASP A 64 -7.66 4.88 4.49
N GLY A 65 -8.59 4.49 3.63
CA GLY A 65 -9.80 5.26 3.37
C GLY A 65 -10.64 4.69 2.25
N GLU A 66 -11.66 5.42 1.83
CA GLU A 66 -12.62 4.95 0.84
C GLU A 66 -12.32 5.50 -0.56
N ILE A 67 -12.59 4.72 -1.62
CA ILE A 67 -12.64 5.23 -2.99
C ILE A 67 -14.03 5.08 -3.58
N SER A 68 -14.38 5.90 -4.57
CA SER A 68 -15.58 5.73 -5.38
C SER A 68 -15.24 6.09 -6.82
N VAL A 69 -15.91 5.43 -7.77
CA VAL A 69 -15.74 5.73 -9.20
C VAL A 69 -17.06 6.16 -9.80
N THR A 70 -16.97 6.89 -10.91
CA THR A 70 -18.12 7.30 -11.72
C THR A 70 -18.22 6.43 -12.97
N ASN A 71 -19.39 6.43 -13.60
CA ASN A 71 -19.61 5.80 -14.91
C ASN A 71 -19.00 6.60 -16.08
N GLU A 72 -17.77 7.09 -15.87
CA GLU A 72 -16.98 7.86 -16.82
C GLU A 72 -15.55 7.33 -16.79
N GLU A 73 -14.98 7.10 -17.98
CA GLU A 73 -13.61 6.64 -18.13
C GLU A 73 -12.64 7.74 -17.66
N GLY A 74 -11.66 7.40 -16.84
CA GLY A 74 -10.70 8.40 -16.37
C GLY A 74 -9.82 7.97 -15.20
N TRP A 75 -9.00 8.92 -14.77
CA TRP A 75 -8.10 8.75 -13.63
C TRP A 75 -8.87 8.89 -12.31
N ILE A 76 -8.76 7.87 -11.47
CA ILE A 76 -9.24 7.88 -10.09
C ILE A 76 -8.08 8.27 -9.20
N ASP A 77 -8.17 9.47 -8.63
CA ASP A 77 -7.15 10.10 -7.82
C ASP A 77 -7.24 9.67 -6.35
N ILE A 78 -6.15 9.15 -5.79
CA ILE A 78 -6.04 8.75 -4.37
C ILE A 78 -4.91 9.55 -3.71
N VAL A 79 -5.30 10.56 -2.93
CA VAL A 79 -4.35 11.41 -2.20
C VAL A 79 -3.84 10.64 -0.98
N LEU A 80 -2.53 10.46 -0.88
CA LEU A 80 -1.93 9.72 0.21
C LEU A 80 -2.08 10.50 1.51
N SER A 81 -2.65 9.86 2.53
CA SER A 81 -2.68 10.38 3.91
C SER A 81 -1.26 10.58 4.44
N ILE A 82 -0.34 9.74 4.00
CA ILE A 82 1.05 9.67 4.41
C ILE A 82 1.92 9.61 3.14
N PRO A 83 2.46 10.75 2.64
CA PRO A 83 3.23 10.77 1.40
C PRO A 83 4.55 9.98 1.48
N PHE A 84 4.86 9.21 0.45
CA PHE A 84 5.99 8.30 0.41
C PHE A 84 7.23 8.91 -0.26
N THR A 85 8.41 8.77 0.34
CA THR A 85 9.66 9.23 -0.29
C THR A 85 10.34 8.06 -0.99
N TYR A 86 10.32 8.10 -2.33
CA TYR A 86 11.06 7.18 -3.17
C TYR A 86 12.55 7.55 -3.22
N ASN A 87 13.42 6.54 -3.07
CA ASN A 87 14.86 6.76 -2.88
C ASN A 87 15.61 7.07 -4.19
N GLY A 88 15.01 6.78 -5.34
CA GLY A 88 15.62 7.01 -6.65
C GLY A 88 16.58 5.92 -7.11
N THR A 89 16.70 4.80 -6.38
CA THR A 89 17.67 3.73 -6.68
C THR A 89 17.06 2.34 -6.72
N ASP A 90 16.18 2.01 -5.78
CA ASP A 90 15.55 0.68 -5.69
C ASP A 90 14.24 0.68 -6.46
N ASN A 91 13.66 -0.49 -6.75
CA ASN A 91 12.32 -0.53 -7.33
C ASN A 91 11.27 -0.15 -6.29
N LEU A 92 10.17 0.45 -6.73
CA LEU A 92 9.01 0.70 -5.88
C LEU A 92 8.07 -0.51 -5.97
N VAL A 93 7.53 -0.93 -4.83
CA VAL A 93 6.38 -1.82 -4.76
C VAL A 93 5.19 -1.06 -4.18
N VAL A 94 4.02 -1.21 -4.80
CA VAL A 94 2.75 -0.69 -4.30
C VAL A 94 1.85 -1.88 -3.98
N GLY A 95 1.44 -2.00 -2.73
CA GLY A 95 0.43 -2.95 -2.28
C GLY A 95 -0.94 -2.28 -2.26
N PHE A 96 -1.95 -2.94 -2.80
CA PHE A 96 -3.33 -2.46 -2.85
C PHE A 96 -4.25 -3.51 -2.23
N ASP A 97 -4.99 -3.12 -1.21
CA ASP A 97 -5.83 -4.00 -0.40
C ASP A 97 -7.26 -3.46 -0.32
N GLU A 98 -8.19 -4.19 -0.92
CA GLU A 98 -9.62 -3.90 -1.06
C GLU A 98 -10.38 -4.73 -0.01
N ASN A 99 -11.05 -4.03 0.90
CA ASN A 99 -11.58 -4.57 2.14
C ASN A 99 -13.12 -4.60 2.18
N THR A 100 -13.80 -4.33 1.07
CA THR A 100 -15.27 -4.26 0.99
C THR A 100 -15.89 -5.59 0.61
N ASP A 101 -16.96 -5.97 1.31
CA ASP A 101 -17.70 -7.17 0.95
C ASP A 101 -18.51 -6.98 -0.34
N GLY A 102 -18.67 -8.05 -1.12
CA GLY A 102 -19.38 -8.03 -2.40
C GLY A 102 -18.53 -7.59 -3.60
N PHE A 103 -19.04 -7.80 -4.81
CA PHE A 103 -18.31 -7.52 -6.06
C PHE A 103 -19.08 -6.51 -6.91
N HIS A 104 -18.35 -5.76 -7.72
CA HIS A 104 -18.92 -4.88 -8.74
C HIS A 104 -19.15 -5.63 -10.05
N GLY A 105 -19.69 -4.97 -11.06
CA GLY A 105 -19.96 -5.59 -12.35
C GLY A 105 -18.71 -6.25 -12.94
N SER A 106 -18.88 -7.40 -13.60
CA SER A 106 -17.77 -8.14 -14.24
C SER A 106 -17.12 -7.43 -15.43
N SER A 107 -17.51 -6.20 -15.71
CA SER A 107 -16.95 -5.32 -16.74
C SER A 107 -16.49 -3.99 -16.12
N ASP A 108 -16.51 -3.87 -14.80
CA ASP A 108 -15.93 -2.74 -14.08
C ASP A 108 -14.45 -3.06 -13.86
N ASP A 109 -13.59 -2.41 -14.65
CA ASP A 109 -12.16 -2.72 -14.68
C ASP A 109 -11.32 -1.46 -14.58
N PHE A 110 -10.19 -1.57 -13.88
CA PHE A 110 -9.08 -0.65 -14.04
C PHE A 110 -8.16 -1.17 -15.15
N TYR A 111 -7.74 -0.28 -16.05
CA TYR A 111 -6.86 -0.66 -17.15
C TYR A 111 -5.46 -0.99 -16.66
N SER A 112 -4.87 -1.96 -17.36
CA SER A 112 -3.49 -2.39 -17.20
C SER A 112 -2.80 -2.48 -18.56
N SER A 113 -1.48 -2.44 -18.53
CA SER A 113 -0.62 -2.62 -19.69
C SER A 113 0.16 -3.92 -19.57
N ALA A 114 0.14 -4.74 -20.61
CA ALA A 114 0.89 -6.00 -20.66
C ALA A 114 2.41 -5.75 -20.60
N THR A 115 3.12 -6.67 -19.96
CA THR A 115 4.59 -6.63 -19.80
C THR A 115 5.22 -7.97 -20.16
N ASP A 116 6.51 -7.98 -20.48
CA ASP A 116 7.24 -9.23 -20.80
C ASP A 116 7.59 -10.05 -19.55
N SER A 117 7.55 -9.43 -18.38
CA SER A 117 7.84 -10.05 -17.07
C SER A 117 6.60 -10.00 -16.17
N ILE A 118 6.60 -10.80 -15.10
CA ILE A 118 5.54 -10.79 -14.08
C ILE A 118 5.73 -9.54 -13.21
N MET A 119 4.80 -8.60 -13.30
CA MET A 119 4.90 -7.30 -12.60
C MET A 119 3.82 -7.08 -11.57
N SER A 120 2.84 -7.99 -11.48
CA SER A 120 1.83 -7.96 -10.44
C SER A 120 1.55 -9.33 -9.85
N LEU A 121 1.22 -9.33 -8.56
CA LEU A 121 0.60 -10.44 -7.83
C LEU A 121 -0.82 -10.03 -7.44
N ASN A 122 -1.73 -10.99 -7.45
CA ASN A 122 -3.12 -10.77 -7.05
C ASN A 122 -3.66 -11.98 -6.30
N TYR A 123 -4.41 -11.75 -5.23
CA TYR A 123 -5.22 -12.75 -4.57
C TYR A 123 -6.57 -12.14 -4.22
N TYR A 124 -7.63 -12.92 -4.39
CA TYR A 124 -8.98 -12.50 -4.04
C TYR A 124 -9.73 -13.61 -3.34
N SER A 125 -10.76 -13.24 -2.59
CA SER A 125 -11.56 -14.18 -1.82
C SER A 125 -12.99 -13.68 -1.64
N ASP A 126 -13.97 -14.58 -1.84
CA ASP A 126 -15.39 -14.30 -1.61
C ASP A 126 -15.81 -14.52 -0.15
N GLY A 127 -14.99 -15.20 0.66
CA GLY A 127 -15.38 -15.67 1.99
C GLY A 127 -14.66 -14.94 3.13
N THR A 128 -13.33 -14.88 3.04
CA THR A 128 -12.47 -14.28 4.06
C THR A 128 -11.68 -13.14 3.45
N ASN A 129 -11.71 -11.96 4.06
CA ASN A 129 -10.88 -10.84 3.66
C ASN A 129 -9.39 -11.19 3.86
N PRO A 130 -8.55 -11.21 2.80
CA PRO A 130 -7.11 -11.38 2.98
C PRO A 130 -6.55 -10.27 3.87
N ASN A 131 -5.54 -10.61 4.64
CA ASN A 131 -4.79 -9.65 5.42
C ASN A 131 -3.36 -9.56 4.86
N PRO A 132 -2.96 -8.44 4.24
CA PRO A 132 -1.61 -8.27 3.69
C PRO A 132 -0.52 -8.29 4.78
N THR A 133 -0.88 -8.07 6.06
CA THR A 133 0.07 -8.23 7.18
C THR A 133 0.20 -9.68 7.68
N ASP A 134 -0.65 -10.59 7.21
CA ASP A 134 -0.61 -12.02 7.53
C ASP A 134 -0.74 -12.85 6.25
N LEU A 135 0.41 -13.17 5.65
CA LEU A 135 0.46 -13.95 4.41
C LEU A 135 -0.17 -15.36 4.55
N THR A 136 -0.43 -15.87 5.76
CA THR A 136 -1.16 -17.15 5.91
C THR A 136 -2.63 -17.04 5.49
N SER A 137 -3.18 -15.83 5.44
CA SER A 137 -4.50 -15.51 4.89
C SER A 137 -4.53 -15.48 3.35
N ILE A 138 -3.36 -15.54 2.70
CA ILE A 138 -3.16 -15.45 1.25
C ILE A 138 -2.54 -16.78 0.76
N PRO A 139 -3.35 -17.84 0.58
CA PRO A 139 -2.86 -19.20 0.33
C PRO A 139 -2.23 -19.41 -1.05
N SER A 140 -2.54 -18.57 -2.06
CA SER A 140 -1.98 -18.70 -3.41
C SER A 140 -2.09 -17.40 -4.17
N ALA A 141 -0.97 -16.84 -4.62
CA ALA A 141 -0.98 -15.70 -5.53
C ALA A 141 -1.34 -16.13 -6.97
N THR A 142 -1.96 -15.22 -7.71
CA THR A 142 -1.97 -15.22 -9.18
C THR A 142 -0.86 -14.31 -9.67
N THR A 143 0.03 -14.82 -10.51
CA THR A 143 1.09 -14.04 -11.17
C THR A 143 0.56 -13.43 -12.47
N ILE A 144 0.81 -12.14 -12.67
CA ILE A 144 0.29 -11.39 -13.82
C ILE A 144 1.43 -10.66 -14.54
N ALA A 145 1.56 -10.91 -15.84
CA ALA A 145 2.48 -10.21 -16.74
C ALA A 145 1.85 -8.93 -17.30
N ALA A 146 1.42 -8.06 -16.40
CA ALA A 146 0.88 -6.74 -16.68
C ALA A 146 1.13 -5.83 -15.47
N ARG A 147 1.08 -4.51 -15.70
CA ARG A 147 1.04 -3.50 -14.64
C ARG A 147 -0.24 -2.69 -14.75
N PRO A 148 -0.92 -2.37 -13.62
CA PRO A 148 -1.95 -1.34 -13.61
C PRO A 148 -1.45 -0.04 -14.25
N ASN A 149 -2.35 0.65 -14.97
CA ASN A 149 -2.04 1.96 -15.53
C ASN A 149 -2.09 2.98 -14.39
N THR A 150 -0.91 3.31 -13.85
CA THR A 150 -0.75 4.19 -12.70
C THR A 150 -0.09 5.52 -13.04
N GLN A 151 -0.44 6.56 -12.29
CA GLN A 151 0.25 7.85 -12.29
C GLN A 151 0.67 8.22 -10.87
N PHE A 152 1.90 8.70 -10.74
CA PHE A 152 2.43 9.25 -9.50
C PHE A 152 2.52 10.77 -9.61
N TYR A 153 2.05 11.45 -8.57
CA TYR A 153 2.14 12.90 -8.46
C TYR A 153 3.13 13.24 -7.35
N PHE A 154 4.09 14.07 -7.69
CA PHE A 154 5.21 14.37 -6.82
C PHE A 154 5.08 15.74 -6.15
N GLY A 155 5.41 15.77 -4.87
CA GLY A 155 5.55 16.98 -4.07
C GLY A 155 6.99 17.41 -3.87
N ALA A 156 7.17 18.47 -3.08
CA ALA A 156 8.49 18.90 -2.66
C ALA A 156 9.15 17.86 -1.75
N LEU A 157 10.44 17.57 -1.99
CA LEU A 157 11.21 16.73 -1.08
C LEU A 157 11.32 17.39 0.30
N PRO A 158 11.28 16.62 1.40
CA PRO A 158 11.52 17.16 2.73
C PRO A 158 12.93 17.75 2.85
N THR A 159 13.11 18.82 3.63
CA THR A 159 14.41 19.47 3.82
C THR A 159 15.26 18.85 4.93
N GLY A 160 14.85 17.69 5.48
CA GLY A 160 15.51 17.04 6.62
C GLY A 160 14.99 15.61 6.84
N PRO A 161 15.36 14.96 7.96
CA PRO A 161 14.80 13.66 8.31
C PRO A 161 13.31 13.82 8.62
N VAL A 162 12.51 12.88 8.13
CA VAL A 162 11.08 12.79 8.44
C VAL A 162 10.83 11.38 8.91
N VAL A 163 10.16 11.25 10.05
CA VAL A 163 9.75 9.93 10.54
C VAL A 163 8.27 9.78 10.38
N MET A 164 7.87 8.61 9.90
CA MET A 164 6.48 8.21 9.80
C MET A 164 6.27 6.88 10.51
N PHE A 165 5.16 6.81 11.23
CA PHE A 165 4.58 5.64 11.88
C PHE A 165 3.07 5.84 11.89
N SER A 166 2.28 4.77 11.86
CA SER A 166 0.83 4.92 12.00
C SER A 166 0.46 5.18 13.46
N SER A 167 -0.40 6.17 13.71
CA SER A 167 -0.91 6.43 15.06
C SER A 167 -1.90 5.36 15.54
N SER A 168 -2.57 4.65 14.62
CA SER A 168 -3.48 3.56 14.96
C SER A 168 -2.75 2.39 15.64
N ASP A 169 -1.47 2.21 15.33
CA ASP A 169 -0.64 1.18 15.96
C ASP A 169 -0.38 1.50 17.44
N LEU A 170 -0.44 2.76 17.89
CA LEU A 170 -0.05 3.12 19.27
C LEU A 170 -1.14 2.92 20.35
N SER A 171 -2.24 2.24 20.02
CA SER A 171 -3.36 2.03 20.96
C SER A 171 -3.26 0.67 21.65
N PHE A 172 -2.80 0.67 22.91
CA PHE A 172 -3.08 -0.45 23.80
C PHE A 172 -4.54 -0.36 24.21
N SER A 173 -5.35 -1.33 23.82
CA SER A 173 -6.75 -1.38 24.22
C SER A 173 -6.91 -1.60 25.75
N THR A 174 -8.05 -2.13 26.21
CA THR A 174 -8.19 -2.40 27.66
C THR A 174 -7.28 -3.56 28.04
N ILE A 175 -6.20 -3.29 28.78
CA ILE A 175 -5.29 -4.34 29.28
C ILE A 175 -5.84 -4.91 30.60
N PRO A 176 -6.14 -6.22 30.69
CA PRO A 176 -6.52 -6.87 31.94
C PRO A 176 -5.42 -6.77 33.00
N ALA A 177 -5.82 -6.71 34.28
CA ALA A 177 -4.87 -6.72 35.39
C ALA A 177 -3.98 -7.98 35.32
N GLU A 178 -2.69 -7.82 35.64
CA GLU A 178 -1.67 -8.89 35.64
C GLU A 178 -1.36 -9.50 34.26
N THR A 179 -1.63 -8.78 33.17
CA THR A 179 -1.24 -9.19 31.80
C THR A 179 -0.30 -8.18 31.15
N GLU A 180 0.56 -8.65 30.25
CA GLU A 180 1.42 -7.80 29.43
C GLU A 180 0.87 -7.74 28.00
N ASP A 181 0.95 -6.55 27.40
CA ASP A 181 0.64 -6.33 26.00
C ASP A 181 1.80 -5.55 25.36
N SER A 182 2.07 -5.83 24.09
CA SER A 182 3.18 -5.22 23.34
C SER A 182 2.71 -4.84 21.96
N ILE A 183 2.99 -3.61 21.56
CA ILE A 183 2.74 -3.11 20.22
C ILE A 183 4.08 -3.05 19.48
N GLN A 184 4.12 -3.66 18.31
CA GLN A 184 5.18 -3.46 17.36
C GLN A 184 4.80 -2.29 16.44
N ILE A 185 5.69 -1.30 16.32
CA ILE A 185 5.51 -0.17 15.40
C ILE A 185 6.59 -0.22 14.32
N ASN A 186 6.18 -0.07 13.08
CA ASN A 186 7.10 0.11 11.97
C ASN A 186 7.41 1.60 11.82
N ILE A 187 8.69 1.96 12.01
CA ILE A 187 9.18 3.34 11.93
C ILE A 187 9.97 3.48 10.65
N PHE A 188 9.48 4.32 9.74
CA PHE A 188 10.16 4.60 8.48
C PHE A 188 10.78 6.00 8.51
N ASN A 189 12.04 6.10 8.11
CA ASN A 189 12.61 7.39 7.73
C ASN A 189 12.20 7.69 6.30
N THR A 190 11.29 8.65 6.15
CA THR A 190 10.81 9.12 4.85
C THR A 190 11.39 10.49 4.51
N GLY A 191 12.39 10.96 5.25
CA GLY A 191 13.23 12.09 4.86
C GLY A 191 14.37 11.67 3.93
N ILE A 192 15.10 12.67 3.43
CA ILE A 192 16.25 12.47 2.52
C ILE A 192 17.61 12.41 3.26
N SER A 193 17.60 12.39 4.59
CA SER A 193 18.81 12.35 5.42
C SER A 193 18.60 11.44 6.64
N THR A 194 19.69 10.95 7.23
CA THR A 194 19.65 10.17 8.48
C THR A 194 19.56 11.06 9.71
N ASP A 195 18.72 10.70 10.67
CA ASP A 195 18.78 11.24 12.03
C ASP A 195 19.46 10.21 12.96
N ARG A 196 20.35 10.69 13.84
CA ARG A 196 21.16 9.86 14.75
C ARG A 196 20.70 9.92 16.20
N SER A 197 19.51 10.46 16.49
CA SER A 197 19.04 10.62 17.88
C SER A 197 17.56 10.31 18.03
N TRP A 198 17.24 9.09 18.48
CA TRP A 198 15.87 8.70 18.83
C TRP A 198 15.78 8.38 20.33
N TYR A 199 14.79 8.97 20.99
CA TYR A 199 14.40 8.64 22.36
C TYR A 199 12.92 8.23 22.35
N ILE A 200 12.63 6.98 22.67
CA ILE A 200 11.26 6.53 22.98
C ILE A 200 11.04 6.84 24.47
N TYR A 201 10.21 7.83 24.76
CA TYR A 201 9.80 8.12 26.14
C TYR A 201 8.60 7.26 26.51
N ARG A 202 8.77 6.36 27.50
CA ARG A 202 7.68 5.58 28.10
C ARG A 202 7.19 6.30 29.36
N TYR A 203 5.96 6.81 29.35
CA TYR A 203 5.32 7.33 30.56
C TYR A 203 4.51 6.20 31.20
N PHE A 204 4.89 5.77 32.40
CA PHE A 204 4.01 4.98 33.26
C PHE A 204 3.18 5.98 34.08
N VAL A 205 1.87 6.00 33.87
CA VAL A 205 0.95 6.57 34.85
C VAL A 205 0.69 5.47 35.87
N VAL A 206 1.27 5.63 37.06
CA VAL A 206 1.03 4.75 38.22
C VAL A 206 -0.26 5.17 38.91
#